data_AF-A0A9W9BXM2-F1
#
_entry.id   AF-A0A9W9BXM2-F1
#
_cell.length_a   1.000
_cell.length_b   1.000
_cell.length_c   1.000
_cell.angle_alpha   90.00
_cell.angle_beta   90.00
_cell.angle_gamma   90.00
#
_symmetry.space_group_name_H-M   'P 1'
#
loop_
_entity.id
_entity.type
_entity.pdbx_description
1 polymer ?
#
loop_
_entity_poly.entity_id
_entity_poly.type
_entity_poly.pdbx_seq_one_letter_code
_entity_poly.pdbx_strand_id
1 'polypeptide(L)'
;MWLGFLFSILAMGAQFQAGLGDHGIALQGGATPSLFAARIDFYREKLVQCLVLANYTKCPPYTVETLIMYFGTEYLRSADSQFSMSILVGIIVRIAFRMGYHREPSRFSDISPFRAEMRRRTWLMVMSLDLATSSQVGLPRLIQPFMCDTQEPRNLLEEDIHEDIPELPPSRPETELTPSLYTVVLTRVRLAHARVMDLMNSTSQPPYREVMELDTMFREVYERLPECAKPVSGEEFNDTLTPASMRRFYLGLSFLKSELQLHRPYLLLGRTDSNYEYSRRVCLNAATEMLGFQRKVDGEIRPGGKLWSPGMQSFTVSWYMSSIVAHDFLLATTVLVLDLDADLTSPMQQSPLTPSSGLPLDHGPPTRFEIVEALQNAHTIWMKASKRSHEARKVAAAVRLVLNKAYPSTDIPQSQSWSK
;
A
#
# COMPACT_ATOMS: atom_id res chain seq x y z
N MET A 1 -18.08 -17.00 17.90
CA MET A 1 -17.24 -16.41 16.82
C MET A 1 -18.05 -15.50 15.91
N TRP A 2 -19.18 -15.95 15.34
CA TRP A 2 -20.04 -15.11 14.49
C TRP A 2 -20.40 -13.74 15.09
N LEU A 3 -20.72 -13.66 16.40
CA LEU A 3 -20.94 -12.37 17.07
C LEU A 3 -19.71 -11.45 17.02
N GLY A 4 -18.51 -12.01 17.16
CA GLY A 4 -17.27 -11.25 17.00
C GLY A 4 -17.13 -10.70 15.58
N PHE A 5 -17.39 -11.54 14.57
CA PHE A 5 -17.41 -11.11 13.17
C PHE A 5 -18.40 -9.95 12.95
N LEU A 6 -19.63 -10.06 13.47
CA LEU A 6 -20.61 -8.97 13.40
C LEU A 6 -20.11 -7.69 14.08
N PHE A 7 -19.57 -7.78 15.30
CA PHE A 7 -19.02 -6.61 15.99
C PHE A 7 -17.85 -5.98 15.23
N SER A 8 -17.04 -6.75 14.51
CA SER A 8 -15.98 -6.21 13.65
C SER A 8 -16.53 -5.41 12.46
N ILE A 9 -17.60 -5.90 11.82
CA ILE A 9 -18.29 -5.17 10.74
C ILE A 9 -18.84 -3.84 11.30
N LEU A 10 -19.48 -3.88 12.47
CA LEU A 10 -20.02 -2.69 13.13
C LEU A 10 -18.92 -1.69 13.53
N ALA A 11 -17.77 -2.18 14.03
CA ALA A 11 -16.62 -1.35 14.39
C ALA A 11 -16.06 -0.61 13.18
N MET A 12 -15.81 -1.31 12.07
CA MET A 12 -15.33 -0.69 10.84
C MET A 12 -16.36 0.27 10.23
N GLY A 13 -17.65 -0.12 10.21
CA GLY A 13 -18.72 0.77 9.77
C GLY A 13 -18.78 2.07 10.58
N ALA A 14 -18.62 1.99 11.90
CA ALA A 14 -18.55 3.16 12.77
C ALA A 14 -17.29 4.01 12.51
N GLN A 15 -16.14 3.41 12.19
CA GLN A 15 -14.92 4.14 11.80
C GLN A 15 -15.12 4.91 10.49
N PHE A 16 -15.69 4.28 9.47
CA PHE A 16 -16.00 4.96 8.21
C PHE A 16 -16.99 6.12 8.42
N GLN A 17 -18.00 5.94 9.27
CA GLN A 17 -18.95 6.99 9.62
C GLN A 17 -18.29 8.15 10.39
N ALA A 18 -17.37 7.86 11.30
CA ALA A 18 -16.63 8.88 12.04
C ALA A 18 -15.76 9.74 11.11
N GLY A 19 -15.09 9.11 10.13
CA GLY A 19 -14.31 9.81 9.11
C GLY A 19 -15.14 10.80 8.28
N LEU A 20 -16.41 10.45 7.99
CA LEU A 20 -17.38 11.33 7.32
C LEU A 20 -17.83 12.49 8.22
N GLY A 21 -18.08 12.21 9.51
CA GLY A 21 -18.55 13.19 10.49
C GLY A 21 -17.52 14.28 10.81
N ASP A 22 -16.25 13.93 11.01
CA ASP A 22 -15.19 14.88 11.41
C ASP A 22 -14.96 16.00 10.37
N HIS A 23 -15.37 15.79 9.11
CA HIS A 23 -15.30 16.79 8.04
C HIS A 23 -16.64 17.47 7.71
N GLY A 24 -17.78 16.86 8.05
CA GLY A 24 -19.12 17.47 7.94
C GLY A 24 -19.53 18.34 9.14
N ILE A 25 -18.98 18.06 10.34
CA ILE A 25 -19.23 18.83 11.57
C ILE A 25 -18.67 20.26 11.50
N ALA A 26 -17.78 20.55 10.55
CA ALA A 26 -17.38 21.92 10.26
C ALA A 26 -18.53 22.79 9.70
N LEU A 27 -19.64 22.20 9.25
CA LEU A 27 -20.74 22.92 8.61
C LEU A 27 -22.10 22.77 9.32
N GLN A 28 -22.39 21.69 10.04
CA GLN A 28 -23.68 21.53 10.73
C GLN A 28 -23.52 20.75 12.04
N GLY A 29 -23.81 21.41 13.17
CA GLY A 29 -23.62 20.89 14.53
C GLY A 29 -24.50 19.69 14.89
N GLY A 30 -24.09 18.48 14.47
CA GLY A 30 -24.76 17.22 14.80
C GLY A 30 -23.77 16.08 15.06
N ALA A 31 -23.88 15.50 16.25
CA ALA A 31 -23.07 14.42 16.86
C ALA A 31 -21.61 14.81 17.21
N THR A 32 -21.29 14.82 18.51
CA THR A 32 -19.95 15.11 19.02
C THR A 32 -18.96 14.00 18.61
N PRO A 33 -17.71 14.32 18.20
CA PRO A 33 -16.65 13.35 17.88
C PRO A 33 -16.46 12.24 18.94
N SER A 34 -16.82 12.53 20.19
CA SER A 34 -16.82 11.60 21.32
C SER A 34 -17.78 10.41 21.19
N LEU A 35 -18.94 10.56 20.55
CA LEU A 35 -19.94 9.49 20.43
C LEU A 35 -19.52 8.43 19.40
N PHE A 36 -18.91 8.85 18.30
CA PHE A 36 -18.36 7.92 17.31
C PHE A 36 -17.18 7.14 17.88
N ALA A 37 -16.25 7.83 18.56
CA ALA A 37 -15.13 7.19 19.24
C ALA A 37 -15.60 6.14 20.26
N ALA A 38 -16.57 6.50 21.13
CA ALA A 38 -17.14 5.58 22.11
C ALA A 38 -17.78 4.34 21.47
N ARG A 39 -18.48 4.51 20.34
CA ARG A 39 -19.09 3.39 19.61
C ARG A 39 -18.05 2.45 18.99
N ILE A 40 -17.00 3.02 18.40
CA ILE A 40 -15.88 2.25 17.84
C ILE A 40 -15.22 1.42 18.93
N ASP A 41 -14.89 2.04 20.07
CA ASP A 41 -14.24 1.37 21.19
C ASP A 41 -15.13 0.29 21.80
N PHE A 42 -16.44 0.55 21.93
CA PHE A 42 -17.41 -0.45 22.39
C PHE A 42 -17.46 -1.68 21.49
N TYR A 43 -17.65 -1.52 20.17
CA TYR A 43 -17.72 -2.65 19.25
C TYR A 43 -16.40 -3.43 19.18
N ARG A 44 -15.28 -2.71 19.20
CA ARG A 44 -13.95 -3.32 19.28
C ARG A 44 -13.80 -4.16 20.55
N GLU A 45 -14.22 -3.65 21.71
CA GLU A 45 -14.16 -4.39 22.97
C GLU A 45 -15.00 -5.68 22.89
N LYS A 46 -16.22 -5.59 22.34
CA LYS A 46 -17.09 -6.77 22.15
C LYS A 46 -16.51 -7.79 21.17
N LEU A 47 -15.87 -7.33 20.10
CA LEU A 47 -15.11 -8.19 19.19
C LEU A 47 -14.01 -8.96 19.93
N VAL A 48 -13.18 -8.27 20.72
CA VAL A 48 -12.09 -8.90 21.47
C VAL A 48 -12.64 -9.89 22.52
N GLN A 49 -13.69 -9.52 23.25
CA GLN A 49 -14.37 -10.42 24.18
C GLN A 49 -14.88 -11.68 23.47
N CYS A 50 -15.47 -11.55 22.28
CA CYS A 50 -15.93 -12.69 21.49
C CYS A 50 -14.78 -13.60 21.04
N LEU A 51 -13.63 -13.04 20.64
CA LEU A 51 -12.43 -13.82 20.27
C LEU A 51 -11.92 -14.65 21.45
N VAL A 52 -11.84 -14.03 22.64
CA VAL A 52 -11.36 -14.70 23.86
C VAL A 52 -12.34 -15.75 24.34
N LEU A 53 -13.63 -15.43 24.47
CA LEU A 53 -14.67 -16.34 24.97
C LEU A 53 -14.90 -17.52 24.04
N ALA A 54 -14.84 -17.30 22.72
CA ALA A 54 -14.92 -18.39 21.74
C ALA A 54 -13.63 -19.23 21.67
N ASN A 55 -12.60 -18.83 22.42
CA ASN A 55 -11.25 -19.38 22.39
C ASN A 55 -10.78 -19.54 20.94
N TYR A 56 -10.43 -18.43 20.28
CA TYR A 56 -10.02 -18.42 18.86
C TYR A 56 -8.92 -19.44 18.53
N THR A 57 -8.10 -19.84 19.51
CA THR A 57 -7.10 -20.90 19.34
C THR A 57 -7.70 -22.29 19.14
N LYS A 58 -8.98 -22.54 19.44
CA LYS A 58 -9.70 -23.77 19.10
C LYS A 58 -10.27 -23.75 17.68
N CYS A 59 -10.13 -22.62 16.98
CA CYS A 59 -10.53 -22.45 15.58
C CYS A 59 -12.01 -22.77 15.28
N PRO A 60 -12.99 -22.22 16.04
CA PRO A 60 -14.39 -22.34 15.65
C PRO A 60 -14.65 -21.73 14.25
N PRO A 61 -15.79 -22.02 13.60
CA PRO A 61 -16.15 -21.39 12.33
C PRO A 61 -16.04 -19.86 12.38
N TYR A 62 -15.64 -19.24 11.27
CA TYR A 62 -15.41 -17.79 11.11
C TYR A 62 -14.21 -17.19 11.86
N THR A 63 -13.33 -18.00 12.45
CA THR A 63 -12.19 -17.46 13.22
C THR A 63 -11.23 -16.63 12.37
N VAL A 64 -10.84 -17.12 11.19
CA VAL A 64 -9.88 -16.42 10.31
C VAL A 64 -10.49 -15.10 9.83
N GLU A 65 -11.72 -15.15 9.36
CA GLU A 65 -12.47 -13.99 8.88
C GLU A 65 -12.61 -12.94 10.00
N THR A 66 -12.94 -13.35 11.22
CA THR A 66 -13.04 -12.44 12.38
C THR A 66 -11.69 -11.80 12.70
N LEU A 67 -10.58 -12.55 12.65
CA LEU A 67 -9.25 -12.01 12.92
C LEU A 67 -8.77 -11.05 11.81
N ILE A 68 -9.10 -11.32 10.54
CA ILE A 68 -8.82 -10.40 9.42
C ILE A 68 -9.57 -9.08 9.62
N MET A 69 -10.83 -9.13 10.02
CA MET A 69 -11.60 -7.92 10.29
C MET A 69 -11.13 -7.18 11.54
N TYR A 70 -10.66 -7.92 12.56
CA TYR A 70 -9.99 -7.33 13.71
C TYR A 70 -8.70 -6.60 13.30
N PHE A 71 -7.88 -7.22 12.45
CA PHE A 71 -6.72 -6.55 11.84
C PHE A 71 -7.14 -5.25 11.14
N GLY A 72 -8.17 -5.28 10.29
CA GLY A 72 -8.68 -4.06 9.63
C GLY A 72 -9.12 -2.97 10.61
N THR A 73 -9.80 -3.36 11.68
CA THR A 73 -10.26 -2.45 12.75
C THR A 73 -9.09 -1.79 13.49
N GLU A 74 -8.02 -2.54 13.82
CA GLU A 74 -6.83 -1.97 14.46
C GLU A 74 -6.01 -1.13 13.49
N TYR A 75 -5.86 -1.62 12.26
CA TYR A 75 -5.06 -1.01 11.22
C TYR A 75 -5.54 0.41 10.88
N LEU A 76 -6.86 0.61 10.77
CA LEU A 76 -7.45 1.92 10.47
C LEU A 76 -7.37 2.92 11.64
N ARG A 77 -6.99 2.48 12.85
CA ARG A 77 -6.89 3.36 14.03
C ARG A 77 -5.56 4.08 14.14
N SER A 78 -4.51 3.61 13.47
CA SER A 78 -3.17 4.17 13.61
C SER A 78 -2.68 4.78 12.32
N ALA A 79 -2.18 6.01 12.42
CA ALA A 79 -1.51 6.68 11.31
C ALA A 79 -0.08 6.16 11.08
N ASP A 80 0.56 5.60 12.11
CA ASP A 80 1.92 5.07 12.05
C ASP A 80 1.91 3.55 11.90
N SER A 81 2.97 3.00 11.33
CA SER A 81 3.20 1.55 11.32
C SER A 81 3.33 1.01 12.74
N GLN A 82 2.63 -0.07 13.06
CA GLN A 82 2.74 -0.74 14.36
C GLN A 82 3.24 -2.17 14.20
N PHE A 83 4.34 -2.50 14.86
CA PHE A 83 4.90 -3.86 14.86
C PHE A 83 3.91 -4.92 15.38
N SER A 84 3.02 -4.53 16.29
CA SER A 84 1.91 -5.38 16.77
C SER A 84 1.03 -5.92 15.65
N MET A 85 0.88 -5.20 14.53
CA MET A 85 0.13 -5.65 13.36
C MET A 85 0.81 -6.83 12.68
N SER A 86 2.15 -6.84 12.58
CA SER A 86 2.90 -7.98 12.05
C SER A 86 2.73 -9.23 12.93
N ILE A 87 2.73 -9.07 14.26
CA ILE A 87 2.44 -10.16 15.19
C ILE A 87 1.02 -10.70 14.99
N LEU A 88 0.04 -9.82 14.84
CA LEU A 88 -1.35 -10.21 14.59
C LEU A 88 -1.49 -10.99 13.28
N VAL A 89 -0.82 -10.56 12.21
CA VAL A 89 -0.76 -11.32 10.96
C VAL A 89 -0.12 -12.70 11.18
N GLY A 90 0.93 -12.80 11.99
CA GLY A 90 1.49 -14.09 12.41
C GLY A 90 0.46 -15.03 13.05
N ILE A 91 -0.41 -14.50 13.92
CA ILE A 91 -1.52 -15.26 14.50
C ILE A 91 -2.52 -15.68 13.42
N ILE A 92 -2.94 -14.76 12.56
CA ILE A 92 -3.89 -15.04 11.46
C ILE A 92 -3.35 -16.16 10.56
N VAL A 93 -2.10 -16.07 10.13
CA VAL A 93 -1.43 -17.05 9.27
C VAL A 93 -1.43 -18.43 9.95
N ARG A 94 -1.02 -18.52 11.22
CA ARG A 94 -0.99 -19.79 11.96
C ARG A 94 -2.37 -20.41 12.12
N ILE A 95 -3.40 -19.61 12.40
CA ILE A 95 -4.78 -20.07 12.51
C ILE A 95 -5.31 -20.52 11.14
N ALA A 96 -5.04 -19.78 10.07
CA ALA A 96 -5.43 -20.14 8.71
C ALA A 96 -4.79 -21.45 8.24
N PHE A 97 -3.50 -21.66 8.55
CA PHE A 97 -2.83 -22.94 8.32
C PHE A 97 -3.53 -24.07 9.08
N ARG A 98 -3.78 -23.90 10.38
CA ARG A 98 -4.44 -24.89 11.21
C ARG A 98 -5.86 -25.24 10.74
N MET A 99 -6.58 -24.27 10.19
CA MET A 99 -7.92 -24.47 9.61
C MET A 99 -7.88 -24.93 8.15
N GLY A 100 -6.69 -25.21 7.59
CA GLY A 100 -6.53 -25.79 6.26
C GLY A 100 -6.80 -24.86 5.09
N TYR A 101 -6.76 -23.52 5.26
CA TYR A 101 -7.05 -22.58 4.16
C TYR A 101 -6.00 -22.62 3.03
N HIS A 102 -4.78 -23.06 3.36
CA HIS A 102 -3.66 -23.29 2.44
C HIS A 102 -3.81 -24.52 1.54
N ARG A 103 -4.88 -25.30 1.74
CA ARG A 103 -5.19 -26.51 0.97
C ARG A 103 -6.33 -26.26 0.00
N GLU A 104 -6.17 -26.73 -1.23
CA GLU A 104 -7.17 -26.61 -2.27
C GLU A 104 -8.50 -27.27 -1.87
N PRO A 105 -9.57 -26.48 -1.65
CA PRO A 105 -10.82 -26.99 -1.08
C PRO A 105 -11.58 -27.95 -2.01
N SER A 106 -11.39 -27.87 -3.33
CA SER A 106 -12.06 -28.78 -4.28
C SER A 106 -11.65 -30.25 -4.15
N ARG A 107 -10.59 -30.55 -3.39
CA ARG A 107 -10.15 -31.91 -3.09
C ARG A 107 -10.98 -32.60 -2.01
N PHE A 108 -11.87 -31.87 -1.33
CA PHE A 108 -12.68 -32.35 -0.22
C PHE A 108 -14.15 -32.37 -0.63
N SER A 109 -14.77 -33.54 -0.62
CA SER A 109 -16.16 -33.74 -1.09
C SER A 109 -17.22 -33.11 -0.18
N ASP A 110 -16.87 -32.79 1.06
CA ASP A 110 -17.75 -32.18 2.06
C ASP A 110 -17.78 -30.63 2.00
N ILE A 111 -16.98 -30.02 1.12
CA ILE A 111 -16.95 -28.57 0.93
C ILE A 111 -17.77 -28.20 -0.31
N SER A 112 -18.85 -27.44 -0.09
CA SER A 112 -19.67 -26.93 -1.21
C SER A 112 -18.88 -25.97 -2.11
N PRO A 113 -19.28 -25.80 -3.39
CA PRO A 113 -18.60 -24.91 -4.32
C PRO A 113 -18.48 -23.47 -3.80
N PHE A 114 -19.54 -22.94 -3.17
CA PHE A 114 -19.53 -21.64 -2.52
C PHE A 114 -18.46 -21.55 -1.42
N ARG A 115 -18.43 -22.52 -0.50
CA ARG A 115 -17.46 -22.54 0.61
C ARG A 115 -16.03 -22.72 0.10
N ALA A 116 -15.84 -23.48 -0.97
CA ALA A 116 -14.55 -23.62 -1.62
C ALA A 116 -14.04 -22.27 -2.14
N GLU A 117 -14.88 -21.52 -2.86
CA GLU A 117 -14.52 -20.19 -3.36
C GLU A 117 -14.25 -19.19 -2.22
N MET A 118 -15.08 -19.18 -1.17
CA MET A 118 -14.85 -18.31 0.00
C MET A 118 -13.53 -18.63 0.70
N ARG A 119 -13.15 -19.91 0.79
CA ARG A 119 -11.85 -20.30 1.36
C ARG A 119 -10.68 -19.84 0.50
N ARG A 120 -10.77 -19.93 -0.84
CA ARG A 120 -9.73 -19.39 -1.75
C ARG A 120 -9.57 -17.88 -1.57
N ARG A 121 -10.68 -17.14 -1.51
CA ARG A 121 -10.67 -15.67 -1.31
C ARG A 121 -10.06 -15.28 0.04
N THR A 122 -10.46 -15.96 1.11
CA THR A 122 -9.89 -15.73 2.45
C THR A 122 -8.40 -16.07 2.49
N TRP A 123 -7.97 -17.18 1.90
CA TRP A 123 -6.55 -17.55 1.84
C TRP A 123 -5.73 -16.52 1.08
N LEU A 124 -6.21 -16.05 -0.08
CA LEU A 124 -5.58 -15.00 -0.85
C LEU A 124 -5.43 -13.70 -0.03
N MET A 125 -6.44 -13.33 0.75
CA MET A 125 -6.37 -12.19 1.65
C MET A 125 -5.30 -12.37 2.73
N VAL A 126 -5.21 -13.57 3.35
CA VAL A 126 -4.17 -13.88 4.34
C VAL A 126 -2.77 -13.76 3.74
N MET A 127 -2.55 -14.31 2.55
CA MET A 127 -1.28 -14.18 1.82
C MET A 127 -0.95 -12.70 1.55
N SER A 128 -1.94 -11.96 1.05
CA SER A 128 -1.81 -10.55 0.76
C SER A 128 -1.45 -9.71 2.00
N LEU A 129 -2.03 -10.02 3.17
CA LEU A 129 -1.70 -9.38 4.45
C LEU A 129 -0.28 -9.71 4.93
N ASP A 130 0.14 -10.96 4.84
CA ASP A 130 1.51 -11.39 5.16
C ASP A 130 2.55 -10.64 4.33
N LEU A 131 2.34 -10.59 3.00
CA LEU A 131 3.24 -9.89 2.08
C LEU A 131 3.30 -8.38 2.37
N ALA A 132 2.15 -7.73 2.57
CA ALA A 132 2.09 -6.29 2.81
C ALA A 132 2.72 -5.90 4.15
N THR A 133 2.40 -6.61 5.23
CA THR A 133 2.91 -6.28 6.57
C THR A 133 4.39 -6.62 6.71
N SER A 134 4.84 -7.76 6.18
CA SER A 134 6.26 -8.15 6.17
C SER A 134 7.12 -7.11 5.43
N SER A 135 6.64 -6.63 4.27
CA SER A 135 7.30 -5.53 3.55
C SER A 135 7.34 -4.22 4.35
N GLN A 136 6.25 -3.86 5.04
CA GLN A 136 6.17 -2.63 5.83
C GLN A 136 7.13 -2.62 7.02
N VAL A 137 7.31 -3.75 7.71
CA VAL A 137 8.21 -3.85 8.88
C VAL A 137 9.63 -4.33 8.53
N GLY A 138 9.89 -4.61 7.25
CA GLY A 138 11.20 -5.09 6.78
C GLY A 138 11.56 -6.48 7.29
N LEU A 139 10.58 -7.39 7.42
CA LEU A 139 10.80 -8.78 7.83
C LEU A 139 10.54 -9.76 6.67
N PRO A 140 11.11 -10.98 6.74
CA PRO A 140 10.73 -12.06 5.83
C PRO A 140 9.25 -12.44 5.98
N ARG A 141 8.63 -12.78 4.85
CA ARG A 141 7.25 -13.29 4.81
C ARG A 141 7.10 -14.64 5.50
N LEU A 142 5.93 -14.88 6.06
CA LEU A 142 5.59 -16.11 6.78
C LEU A 142 5.16 -17.26 5.84
N ILE A 143 4.53 -16.92 4.71
CA ILE A 143 3.98 -17.89 3.76
C ILE A 143 4.93 -18.02 2.56
N GLN A 144 5.48 -19.22 2.40
CA GLN A 144 6.29 -19.58 1.24
C GLN A 144 5.45 -20.30 0.19
N PRO A 145 5.76 -20.18 -1.12
CA PRO A 145 4.91 -20.73 -2.18
C PRO A 145 4.71 -22.24 -2.08
N PHE A 146 5.73 -22.98 -1.63
CA PHE A 146 5.67 -24.44 -1.47
C PHE A 146 4.75 -24.90 -0.33
N MET A 147 4.27 -23.99 0.53
CA MET A 147 3.43 -24.32 1.68
C MET A 147 1.93 -24.42 1.34
N CYS A 148 1.53 -24.02 0.13
CA CYS A 148 0.14 -23.96 -0.28
C CYS A 148 -0.09 -24.59 -1.66
N ASP A 149 -1.25 -25.22 -1.85
CA ASP A 149 -1.72 -25.71 -3.15
C ASP A 149 -3.09 -25.12 -3.57
N THR A 150 -3.62 -24.18 -2.78
CA THR A 150 -4.85 -23.43 -3.06
C THR A 150 -4.75 -22.68 -4.38
N GLN A 151 -5.74 -22.85 -5.25
CA GLN A 151 -5.83 -22.12 -6.53
C GLN A 151 -6.29 -20.67 -6.31
N GLU A 152 -6.03 -19.82 -7.31
CA GLU A 152 -6.57 -18.46 -7.32
C GLU A 152 -8.11 -18.48 -7.34
N PRO A 153 -8.77 -17.54 -6.63
CA PRO A 153 -10.21 -17.31 -6.75
C PRO A 153 -10.65 -17.05 -8.20
N ARG A 154 -11.88 -17.43 -8.54
CA ARG A 154 -12.43 -17.10 -9.87
C ARG A 154 -12.80 -15.62 -9.96
N ASN A 155 -12.61 -15.02 -11.13
CA ASN A 155 -13.01 -13.65 -11.43
C ASN A 155 -14.54 -13.53 -11.47
N LEU A 156 -15.18 -13.47 -10.30
CA LEU A 156 -16.64 -13.42 -10.12
C LEU A 156 -17.02 -12.21 -9.26
N LEU A 157 -18.16 -11.61 -9.58
CA LEU A 157 -18.83 -10.58 -8.80
C LEU A 157 -19.51 -11.24 -7.60
N GLU A 158 -19.97 -10.40 -6.67
CA GLU A 158 -20.66 -10.88 -5.47
C GLU A 158 -22.05 -11.46 -5.81
N GLU A 159 -22.73 -10.90 -6.81
CA GLU A 159 -24.03 -11.40 -7.29
C GLU A 159 -23.97 -12.77 -8.00
N ASP A 160 -22.80 -13.23 -8.44
CA ASP A 160 -22.66 -14.52 -9.12
C ASP A 160 -22.56 -15.71 -8.16
N ILE A 161 -22.38 -15.45 -6.86
CA ILE A 161 -22.09 -16.46 -5.86
C ILE A 161 -23.14 -16.42 -4.75
N HIS A 162 -23.71 -17.59 -4.43
CA HIS A 162 -24.63 -17.75 -3.32
C HIS A 162 -24.41 -19.12 -2.65
N GLU A 163 -24.88 -19.28 -1.41
CA GLU A 163 -24.55 -20.46 -0.58
C GLU A 163 -24.98 -21.79 -1.21
N ASP A 164 -26.13 -21.80 -1.87
CA ASP A 164 -26.76 -23.00 -2.46
C ASP A 164 -26.32 -23.29 -3.91
N ILE A 165 -25.23 -22.67 -4.39
CA ILE A 165 -24.82 -22.85 -5.79
C ILE A 165 -24.30 -24.29 -6.02
N PRO A 166 -24.84 -25.04 -7.02
CA PRO A 166 -24.44 -26.43 -7.25
C PRO A 166 -23.05 -26.54 -7.89
N GLU A 167 -22.64 -25.52 -8.64
CA GLU A 167 -21.33 -25.41 -9.25
C GLU A 167 -20.95 -23.94 -9.46
N LEU A 168 -19.67 -23.60 -9.40
CA LEU A 168 -19.24 -22.23 -9.66
C LEU A 168 -19.40 -21.88 -11.15
N PRO A 169 -19.89 -20.68 -11.50
CA PRO A 169 -19.90 -20.21 -12.87
C PRO A 169 -18.47 -20.05 -13.42
N PRO A 170 -18.30 -20.07 -14.74
CA PRO A 170 -16.99 -19.85 -15.36
C PRO A 170 -16.41 -18.49 -14.93
N SER A 171 -15.09 -18.43 -14.78
CA SER A 171 -14.40 -17.18 -14.47
C SER A 171 -14.62 -16.17 -15.59
N ARG A 172 -14.93 -14.91 -15.26
CA ARG A 172 -14.97 -13.84 -16.26
C ARG A 172 -13.59 -13.60 -16.88
N PRO A 173 -13.52 -13.13 -18.14
CA PRO A 173 -12.25 -12.76 -18.77
C PRO A 173 -11.46 -11.75 -17.95
N GLU A 174 -10.12 -11.82 -17.99
CA GLU A 174 -9.27 -10.86 -17.28
C GLU A 174 -9.33 -9.43 -17.90
N THR A 175 -10.13 -9.21 -18.94
CA THR A 175 -10.48 -7.86 -19.44
C THR A 175 -11.45 -7.11 -18.54
N GLU A 176 -12.14 -7.80 -17.62
CA GLU A 176 -13.11 -7.21 -16.69
C GLU A 176 -12.56 -7.16 -15.27
N LEU A 177 -12.25 -5.95 -14.77
CA LEU A 177 -11.69 -5.73 -13.44
C LEU A 177 -12.75 -5.82 -12.34
N THR A 178 -13.13 -7.04 -11.96
CA THR A 178 -13.94 -7.25 -10.74
C THR A 178 -13.10 -7.02 -9.48
N PRO A 179 -13.72 -6.83 -8.30
CA PRO A 179 -13.00 -6.79 -7.02
C PRO A 179 -12.17 -8.06 -6.75
N SER A 180 -12.62 -9.22 -7.24
CA SER A 180 -11.90 -10.48 -7.07
C SER A 180 -10.63 -10.51 -7.93
N LEU A 181 -10.73 -10.15 -9.22
CA LEU A 181 -9.56 -10.06 -10.10
C LEU A 181 -8.54 -9.04 -9.60
N TYR A 182 -9.00 -7.88 -9.12
CA TYR A 182 -8.10 -6.90 -8.51
C TYR A 182 -7.27 -7.50 -7.36
N THR A 183 -7.90 -8.27 -6.47
CA THR A 183 -7.20 -8.90 -5.33
C THR A 183 -6.20 -9.95 -5.82
N VAL A 184 -6.56 -10.72 -6.85
CA VAL A 184 -5.66 -11.69 -7.51
C VAL A 184 -4.45 -10.96 -8.09
N VAL A 185 -4.66 -9.97 -8.95
CA VAL A 185 -3.59 -9.20 -9.60
C VAL A 185 -2.69 -8.54 -8.56
N LEU A 186 -3.26 -7.88 -7.57
CA LEU A 186 -2.49 -7.25 -6.48
C LEU A 186 -1.63 -8.27 -5.72
N THR A 187 -2.13 -9.48 -5.49
CA THR A 187 -1.37 -10.54 -4.84
C THR A 187 -0.26 -11.08 -5.74
N ARG A 188 -0.49 -11.20 -7.06
CA ARG A 188 0.56 -11.57 -8.04
C ARG A 188 1.72 -10.55 -8.00
N VAL A 189 1.41 -9.25 -7.99
CA VAL A 189 2.42 -8.16 -7.87
C VAL A 189 3.19 -8.27 -6.55
N ARG A 190 2.47 -8.44 -5.43
CA ARG A 190 3.08 -8.61 -4.11
C ARG A 190 3.95 -9.86 -4.01
N LEU A 191 3.60 -10.96 -4.68
CA LEU A 191 4.42 -12.16 -4.74
C LEU A 191 5.71 -11.92 -5.52
N ALA A 192 5.67 -11.15 -6.61
CA ALA A 192 6.87 -10.75 -7.33
C ALA A 192 7.76 -9.85 -6.46
N HIS A 193 7.16 -8.87 -5.79
CA HIS A 193 7.82 -8.01 -4.81
C HIS A 193 8.41 -8.79 -3.63
N ALA A 194 7.76 -9.87 -3.19
CA ALA A 194 8.27 -10.74 -2.14
C ALA A 194 9.66 -11.29 -2.45
N ARG A 195 9.97 -11.55 -3.73
CA ARG A 195 11.29 -12.03 -4.17
C ARG A 195 12.35 -10.95 -4.03
N VAL A 196 11.99 -9.68 -4.27
CA VAL A 196 12.85 -8.52 -3.96
C VAL A 196 13.13 -8.47 -2.47
N MET A 197 12.10 -8.61 -1.63
CA MET A 197 12.26 -8.62 -0.18
C MET A 197 13.10 -9.81 0.31
N ASP A 198 12.93 -11.00 -0.26
CA ASP A 198 13.71 -12.19 0.07
C ASP A 198 15.20 -11.96 -0.27
N LEU A 199 15.50 -11.33 -1.41
CA LEU A 199 16.88 -10.96 -1.80
C LEU A 199 17.46 -9.88 -0.87
N MET A 200 16.67 -8.86 -0.55
CA MET A 200 17.11 -7.73 0.28
C MET A 200 17.32 -8.10 1.75
N ASN A 201 16.63 -9.13 2.24
CA ASN A 201 16.82 -9.68 3.58
C ASN A 201 17.93 -10.76 3.63
N SER A 202 18.62 -11.02 2.51
CA SER A 202 19.77 -11.91 2.49
C SER A 202 20.88 -11.36 3.38
N THR A 203 21.57 -12.25 4.10
CA THR A 203 22.68 -11.87 4.99
C THR A 203 23.91 -11.38 4.23
N SER A 204 24.02 -11.70 2.94
CA SER A 204 25.09 -11.24 2.06
C SER A 204 24.53 -10.25 1.03
N GLN A 205 25.30 -9.22 0.70
CA GLN A 205 24.94 -8.31 -0.39
C GLN A 205 24.80 -9.12 -1.69
N PRO A 206 23.62 -9.10 -2.34
CA PRO A 206 23.41 -9.83 -3.56
C PRO A 206 24.26 -9.21 -4.68
N PRO A 207 24.82 -10.01 -5.60
CA PRO A 207 25.52 -9.48 -6.76
C PRO A 207 24.56 -8.67 -7.63
N TYR A 208 25.06 -7.61 -8.26
CA TYR A 208 24.23 -6.71 -9.06
C TYR A 208 23.46 -7.41 -10.19
N ARG A 209 24.02 -8.49 -10.75
CA ARG A 209 23.33 -9.32 -11.75
C ARG A 209 21.98 -9.84 -11.25
N GLU A 210 21.87 -10.25 -9.99
CA GLU A 210 20.64 -10.80 -9.41
C GLU A 210 19.59 -9.71 -9.19
N VAL A 211 20.04 -8.48 -8.93
CA VAL A 211 19.18 -7.29 -8.86
C VAL A 211 18.56 -7.02 -10.23
N MET A 212 19.37 -7.08 -11.29
CA MET A 212 18.91 -6.87 -12.67
C MET A 212 18.03 -8.02 -13.20
N GLU A 213 18.29 -9.25 -12.77
CA GLU A 213 17.43 -10.42 -13.06
C GLU A 213 16.04 -10.25 -12.42
N LEU A 214 15.98 -9.79 -11.16
CA LEU A 214 14.71 -9.52 -10.48
C LEU A 214 13.96 -8.33 -11.09
N ASP A 215 14.66 -7.28 -11.47
CA ASP A 215 14.11 -6.13 -12.17
C ASP A 215 13.48 -6.57 -13.51
N THR A 216 14.20 -7.34 -14.33
CA THR A 216 13.66 -7.92 -15.57
C THR A 216 12.41 -8.78 -15.31
N MET A 217 12.46 -9.65 -14.29
CA MET A 217 11.30 -10.48 -13.91
C MET A 217 10.10 -9.63 -13.47
N PHE A 218 10.34 -8.56 -12.72
CA PHE A 218 9.29 -7.68 -12.25
C PHE A 218 8.63 -6.92 -13.41
N ARG A 219 9.42 -6.50 -14.41
CA ARG A 219 8.91 -5.93 -15.66
C ARG A 219 8.07 -6.92 -16.46
N GLU A 220 8.48 -8.19 -16.54
CA GLU A 220 7.66 -9.21 -17.19
C GLU A 220 6.30 -9.39 -16.50
N VAL A 221 6.26 -9.27 -15.17
CA VAL A 221 5.00 -9.29 -14.41
C VAL A 221 4.14 -8.08 -14.74
N TYR A 222 4.74 -6.89 -14.88
CA TYR A 222 4.05 -5.67 -15.29
C TYR A 222 3.44 -5.79 -16.69
N GLU A 223 4.22 -6.27 -17.68
CA GLU A 223 3.76 -6.40 -19.06
C GLU A 223 2.64 -7.45 -19.24
N ARG A 224 2.65 -8.49 -18.41
CA ARG A 224 1.60 -9.53 -18.40
C ARG A 224 0.33 -9.10 -17.67
N LEU A 225 0.29 -7.91 -17.07
CA LEU A 225 -0.92 -7.44 -16.44
C LEU A 225 -2.04 -7.25 -17.46
N PRO A 226 -3.28 -7.60 -17.11
CA PRO A 226 -4.42 -7.25 -17.93
C PRO A 226 -4.53 -5.73 -18.11
N GLU A 227 -4.90 -5.28 -19.31
CA GLU A 227 -5.06 -3.86 -19.63
C GLU A 227 -5.97 -3.12 -18.62
N CYS A 228 -7.02 -3.78 -18.14
CA CYS A 228 -7.93 -3.23 -17.15
C CYS A 228 -7.28 -2.99 -15.76
N ALA A 229 -6.15 -3.65 -15.49
CA ALA A 229 -5.40 -3.58 -14.24
C ALA A 229 -4.08 -2.79 -14.37
N LYS A 230 -3.64 -2.47 -15.60
CA LYS A 230 -2.43 -1.67 -15.82
C LYS A 230 -2.55 -0.31 -15.13
N PRO A 231 -1.48 0.19 -14.48
CA PRO A 231 -1.51 1.49 -13.83
C PRO A 231 -1.96 2.59 -14.76
N VAL A 232 -2.72 3.52 -14.20
CA VAL A 232 -3.32 4.63 -14.93
C VAL A 232 -2.26 5.71 -15.11
N SER A 233 -2.17 6.28 -16.32
CA SER A 233 -1.27 7.38 -16.61
C SER A 233 -1.62 8.63 -15.81
N GLY A 234 -0.67 9.57 -15.71
CA GLY A 234 -0.88 10.82 -14.99
C GLY A 234 -2.02 11.69 -15.55
N GLU A 235 -2.38 11.53 -16.84
CA GLU A 235 -3.42 12.26 -17.55
C GLU A 235 -4.81 11.65 -17.30
N GLU A 236 -4.94 10.33 -17.37
CA GLU A 236 -6.19 9.62 -17.07
C GLU A 236 -6.66 9.83 -15.61
N PHE A 237 -5.73 10.07 -14.65
CA PHE A 237 -6.08 10.49 -13.29
C PHE A 237 -6.93 11.76 -13.27
N ASN A 238 -6.64 12.70 -14.18
CA ASN A 238 -7.29 14.00 -14.20
C ASN A 238 -8.70 13.95 -14.77
N ASP A 239 -9.08 12.91 -15.53
CA ASP A 239 -10.35 12.88 -16.26
C ASP A 239 -11.48 12.27 -15.42
N THR A 240 -11.31 11.09 -14.84
CA THR A 240 -12.35 10.46 -13.99
C THR A 240 -11.75 9.58 -12.89
N LEU A 241 -11.96 9.98 -11.63
CA LEU A 241 -11.58 9.21 -10.46
C LEU A 241 -12.72 8.27 -10.07
N THR A 242 -12.58 6.99 -10.40
CA THR A 242 -13.52 5.92 -10.02
C THR A 242 -12.86 4.96 -9.04
N PRO A 243 -13.62 4.12 -8.30
CA PRO A 243 -13.02 3.05 -7.49
C PRO A 243 -12.12 2.11 -8.31
N ALA A 244 -12.44 1.88 -9.59
CA ALA A 244 -11.61 1.10 -10.49
C ALA A 244 -10.29 1.82 -10.83
N SER A 245 -10.33 3.12 -11.13
CA SER A 245 -9.13 3.94 -11.35
C SER A 245 -8.23 3.93 -10.10
N MET A 246 -8.80 4.07 -8.90
CA MET A 246 -8.06 4.02 -7.62
C MET A 246 -7.35 2.68 -7.38
N ARG A 247 -8.00 1.56 -7.73
CA ARG A 247 -7.37 0.23 -7.69
C ARG A 247 -6.15 0.15 -8.61
N ARG A 248 -6.26 0.67 -9.84
CA ARG A 248 -5.15 0.73 -10.79
C ARG A 248 -4.01 1.64 -10.30
N PHE A 249 -4.33 2.78 -9.66
CA PHE A 249 -3.33 3.63 -9.01
C PHE A 249 -2.57 2.90 -7.90
N TYR A 250 -3.28 2.15 -7.06
CA TYR A 250 -2.61 1.38 -6.00
C TYR A 250 -1.73 0.25 -6.56
N LEU A 251 -2.16 -0.40 -7.64
CA LEU A 251 -1.30 -1.35 -8.36
C LEU A 251 -0.02 -0.65 -8.82
N GLY A 252 -0.15 0.51 -9.49
CA GLY A 252 1.00 1.32 -9.91
C GLY A 252 1.94 1.67 -8.76
N LEU A 253 1.39 2.15 -7.65
CA LEU A 253 2.18 2.44 -6.45
C LEU A 253 2.94 1.20 -5.93
N SER A 254 2.32 0.02 -5.99
CA SER A 254 2.97 -1.25 -5.62
C SER A 254 4.13 -1.60 -6.55
N PHE A 255 4.07 -1.25 -7.84
CA PHE A 255 5.20 -1.41 -8.77
C PHE A 255 6.33 -0.45 -8.44
N LEU A 256 6.02 0.85 -8.37
CA LEU A 256 7.01 1.91 -8.07
C LEU A 256 7.75 1.61 -6.76
N LYS A 257 7.02 1.19 -5.73
CA LYS A 257 7.60 0.79 -4.44
C LYS A 257 8.61 -0.36 -4.59
N SER A 258 8.27 -1.38 -5.39
CA SER A 258 9.09 -2.58 -5.55
C SER A 258 10.39 -2.26 -6.28
N GLU A 259 10.32 -1.48 -7.35
CA GLU A 259 11.50 -1.01 -8.10
C GLU A 259 12.39 -0.12 -7.22
N LEU A 260 11.77 0.81 -6.49
CA LEU A 260 12.50 1.66 -5.55
C LEU A 260 13.22 0.82 -4.50
N GLN A 261 12.55 -0.15 -3.88
CA GLN A 261 13.17 -1.01 -2.86
C GLN A 261 14.30 -1.89 -3.42
N LEU A 262 14.14 -2.42 -4.64
CA LEU A 262 15.14 -3.25 -5.31
C LEU A 262 16.43 -2.45 -5.61
N HIS A 263 16.29 -1.22 -6.10
CA HIS A 263 17.41 -0.43 -6.57
C HIS A 263 18.01 0.52 -5.50
N ARG A 264 17.28 0.81 -4.41
CA ARG A 264 17.71 1.73 -3.35
C ARG A 264 19.12 1.46 -2.79
N PRO A 265 19.58 0.21 -2.59
CA PRO A 265 20.95 -0.05 -2.10
C PRO A 265 22.04 0.54 -3.00
N TYR A 266 21.73 0.76 -4.28
CA TYR A 266 22.66 1.27 -5.29
C TYR A 266 22.48 2.77 -5.57
N LEU A 267 21.57 3.46 -4.87
CA LEU A 267 21.28 4.89 -5.07
C LEU A 267 22.54 5.76 -4.99
N LEU A 268 23.33 5.61 -3.92
CA LEU A 268 24.54 6.40 -3.71
C LEU A 268 25.72 5.90 -4.55
N LEU A 269 25.83 4.57 -4.76
CA LEU A 269 26.87 3.98 -5.61
C LEU A 269 26.75 4.44 -7.06
N GLY A 270 25.53 4.57 -7.58
CA GLY A 270 25.26 5.10 -8.92
C GLY A 270 25.60 6.57 -9.11
N ARG A 271 26.03 7.29 -8.06
CA ARG A 271 26.61 8.64 -8.19
C ARG A 271 28.08 8.61 -8.62
N THR A 272 28.79 7.54 -8.28
CA THR A 272 30.24 7.43 -8.45
C THR A 272 30.66 6.36 -9.45
N ASP A 273 29.81 5.36 -9.68
CA ASP A 273 30.10 4.22 -10.57
C ASP A 273 28.97 4.08 -11.60
N SER A 274 29.34 4.19 -12.88
CA SER A 274 28.42 4.12 -14.02
C SER A 274 27.71 2.77 -14.13
N ASN A 275 28.28 1.71 -13.57
CA ASN A 275 27.63 0.39 -13.57
C ASN A 275 26.30 0.39 -12.80
N TYR A 276 26.12 1.32 -11.86
CA TYR A 276 24.93 1.43 -11.02
C TYR A 276 24.05 2.65 -11.36
N GLU A 277 24.38 3.39 -12.43
CA GLU A 277 23.66 4.59 -12.86
C GLU A 277 22.18 4.28 -13.14
N TYR A 278 21.90 3.14 -13.79
CA TYR A 278 20.55 2.67 -14.06
C TYR A 278 19.71 2.57 -12.78
N SER A 279 20.24 1.92 -11.74
CA SER A 279 19.53 1.75 -10.47
C SER A 279 19.27 3.08 -9.77
N ARG A 280 20.24 4.01 -9.81
CA ARG A 280 20.01 5.36 -9.29
C ARG A 280 18.87 6.04 -10.05
N ARG A 281 18.89 5.98 -11.40
CA ARG A 281 17.86 6.61 -12.25
C ARG A 281 16.46 6.06 -11.95
N VAL A 282 16.29 4.75 -11.92
CA VAL A 282 15.00 4.11 -11.60
C VAL A 282 14.52 4.52 -10.21
N CYS A 283 15.38 4.53 -9.19
CA CYS A 283 15.00 4.98 -7.85
C CYS A 283 14.47 6.41 -7.83
N LEU A 284 15.14 7.33 -8.52
CA LEU A 284 14.76 8.75 -8.54
C LEU A 284 13.46 8.96 -9.30
N ASN A 285 13.31 8.32 -10.46
CA ASN A 285 12.09 8.37 -11.26
C ASN A 285 10.91 7.80 -10.46
N ALA A 286 11.06 6.60 -9.87
CA ALA A 286 10.04 5.97 -9.05
C ALA A 286 9.64 6.85 -7.86
N ALA A 287 10.63 7.38 -7.11
CA ALA A 287 10.36 8.24 -5.96
C ALA A 287 9.63 9.52 -6.37
N THR A 288 10.00 10.12 -7.50
CA THR A 288 9.37 11.34 -8.01
C THR A 288 7.93 11.08 -8.44
N GLU A 289 7.68 9.99 -9.17
CA GLU A 289 6.33 9.59 -9.59
C GLU A 289 5.43 9.28 -8.38
N MET A 290 5.95 8.57 -7.37
CA MET A 290 5.25 8.31 -6.11
C MET A 290 4.85 9.62 -5.39
N LEU A 291 5.74 10.60 -5.29
CA LEU A 291 5.41 11.89 -4.67
C LEU A 291 4.48 12.74 -5.55
N GLY A 292 4.56 12.59 -6.88
CA GLY A 292 3.58 13.13 -7.81
C GLY A 292 2.18 12.59 -7.52
N PHE A 293 2.04 11.28 -7.30
CA PHE A 293 0.78 10.66 -6.89
C PHE A 293 0.32 11.16 -5.52
N GLN A 294 1.23 11.28 -4.54
CA GLN A 294 0.90 11.83 -3.23
C GLN A 294 0.29 13.25 -3.35
N ARG A 295 0.94 14.12 -4.13
CA ARG A 295 0.47 15.49 -4.39
C ARG A 295 -0.91 15.51 -5.05
N LYS A 296 -1.11 14.68 -6.08
CA LYS A 296 -2.39 14.58 -6.80
C LYS A 296 -3.53 14.14 -5.87
N VAL A 297 -3.33 13.07 -5.12
CA VAL A 297 -4.34 12.57 -4.18
C VAL A 297 -4.63 13.58 -3.08
N ASP A 298 -3.61 14.23 -2.49
CA ASP A 298 -3.80 15.30 -1.49
C ASP A 298 -4.59 16.50 -2.04
N GLY A 299 -4.46 16.81 -3.33
CA GLY A 299 -5.25 17.83 -4.01
C GLY A 299 -6.73 17.45 -4.14
N GLU A 300 -7.00 16.23 -4.59
CA GLU A 300 -8.36 15.77 -4.92
C GLU A 300 -9.22 15.45 -3.68
N ILE A 301 -8.60 15.14 -2.54
CA ILE A 301 -9.32 14.90 -1.26
C ILE A 301 -9.67 16.19 -0.51
N ARG A 302 -9.45 17.38 -1.10
CA ARG A 302 -9.77 18.69 -0.50
C ARG A 302 -11.12 19.21 -1.00
N PRO A 303 -11.73 20.19 -0.29
CA PRO A 303 -12.97 20.81 -0.76
C PRO A 303 -12.84 21.30 -2.21
N GLY A 304 -13.74 20.81 -3.09
CA GLY A 304 -13.75 21.12 -4.51
C GLY A 304 -13.02 20.11 -5.41
N GLY A 305 -12.28 19.15 -4.85
CA GLY A 305 -11.69 18.03 -5.59
C GLY A 305 -12.70 16.93 -5.92
N LYS A 306 -12.36 16.08 -6.89
CA LYS A 306 -13.22 14.98 -7.37
C LYS A 306 -13.36 13.85 -6.33
N LEU A 307 -12.33 13.61 -5.50
CA LEU A 307 -12.37 12.62 -4.41
C LEU A 307 -13.05 13.15 -3.14
N TRP A 308 -13.55 14.39 -3.15
CA TRP A 308 -14.24 15.01 -2.01
C TRP A 308 -15.67 14.51 -1.81
N SER A 309 -16.27 13.81 -2.79
CA SER A 309 -17.65 13.32 -2.66
C SER A 309 -17.80 12.36 -1.46
N PRO A 310 -18.91 12.40 -0.68
CA PRO A 310 -19.01 11.68 0.59
C PRO A 310 -18.65 10.19 0.53
N GLY A 311 -19.10 9.46 -0.50
CA GLY A 311 -18.77 8.03 -0.65
C GLY A 311 -17.30 7.77 -1.03
N MET A 312 -16.71 8.61 -1.88
CA MET A 312 -15.35 8.46 -2.36
C MET A 312 -14.32 8.95 -1.35
N GLN A 313 -14.68 9.97 -0.57
CA GLN A 313 -13.86 10.54 0.48
C GLN A 313 -13.55 9.50 1.55
N SER A 314 -14.54 8.75 2.03
CA SER A 314 -14.33 7.74 3.09
C SER A 314 -13.39 6.62 2.66
N PHE A 315 -13.58 6.10 1.44
CA PHE A 315 -12.73 5.06 0.86
C PHE A 315 -11.30 5.58 0.59
N THR A 316 -11.19 6.75 -0.04
CA THR A 316 -9.91 7.34 -0.43
C THR A 316 -9.10 7.79 0.78
N VAL A 317 -9.71 8.49 1.74
CA VAL A 317 -9.02 8.98 2.94
C VAL A 317 -8.56 7.81 3.81
N SER A 318 -9.39 6.77 4.01
CA SER A 318 -9.00 5.60 4.80
C SER A 318 -7.83 4.84 4.17
N TRP A 319 -7.79 4.74 2.84
CA TRP A 319 -6.70 4.10 2.11
C TRP A 319 -5.44 4.99 2.03
N TYR A 320 -5.58 6.26 1.66
CA TYR A 320 -4.49 7.23 1.48
C TYR A 320 -3.78 7.56 2.80
N MET A 321 -4.54 7.65 3.89
CA MET A 321 -4.01 7.84 5.24
C MET A 321 -3.63 6.53 5.92
N SER A 322 -3.72 5.39 5.22
CA SER A 322 -3.33 4.11 5.79
C SER A 322 -1.81 4.05 5.99
N SER A 323 -1.35 3.41 7.06
CA SER A 323 0.08 3.39 7.40
C SER A 323 0.94 2.69 6.33
N ILE A 324 0.39 1.76 5.54
CA ILE A 324 1.10 1.12 4.42
C ILE A 324 1.38 2.13 3.31
N VAL A 325 0.36 2.84 2.86
CA VAL A 325 0.50 3.83 1.77
C VAL A 325 1.36 5.02 2.23
N ALA A 326 1.17 5.46 3.48
CA ALA A 326 2.02 6.48 4.07
C ALA A 326 3.50 6.04 4.12
N HIS A 327 3.77 4.79 4.53
CA HIS A 327 5.13 4.24 4.54
C HIS A 327 5.77 4.24 3.14
N ASP A 328 5.01 3.94 2.09
CA ASP A 328 5.50 3.96 0.71
C ASP A 328 5.93 5.38 0.29
N PHE A 329 5.13 6.41 0.62
CA PHE A 329 5.50 7.80 0.35
C PHE A 329 6.64 8.31 1.25
N LEU A 330 6.73 7.86 2.51
CA LEU A 330 7.85 8.18 3.40
C LEU A 330 9.17 7.64 2.84
N LEU A 331 9.14 6.43 2.29
CA LEU A 331 10.28 5.80 1.63
C LEU A 331 10.71 6.59 0.38
N ALA A 332 9.75 6.97 -0.49
CA ALA A 332 10.02 7.83 -1.65
C ALA A 332 10.63 9.19 -1.25
N THR A 333 10.04 9.84 -0.23
CA THR A 333 10.57 11.10 0.32
C THR A 333 12.00 10.94 0.82
N THR A 334 12.28 9.84 1.54
CA THR A 334 13.61 9.56 2.07
C THR A 334 14.65 9.38 0.96
N VAL A 335 14.31 8.69 -0.13
CA VAL A 335 15.21 8.52 -1.29
C VAL A 335 15.60 9.87 -1.90
N LEU A 336 14.62 10.75 -2.14
CA LEU A 336 14.90 12.08 -2.69
C LEU A 336 15.69 12.98 -1.73
N VAL A 337 15.41 12.91 -0.43
CA VAL A 337 16.18 13.63 0.60
C VAL A 337 17.64 13.18 0.60
N LEU A 338 17.90 11.87 0.55
CA LEU A 338 19.26 11.32 0.56
C LEU A 338 20.04 11.71 -0.70
N ASP A 339 19.42 11.63 -1.88
CA ASP A 339 20.09 12.01 -3.12
C ASP A 339 20.37 13.51 -3.19
N LEU A 340 19.40 14.36 -2.79
CA LEU A 340 19.60 15.81 -2.75
C LEU A 340 20.70 16.21 -1.75
N ASP A 341 20.73 15.60 -0.56
CA ASP A 341 21.76 15.89 0.43
C ASP A 341 23.17 15.52 -0.08
N ALA A 342 23.28 14.37 -0.74
CA ALA A 342 24.52 13.95 -1.40
C ALA A 342 24.91 14.89 -2.54
N ASP A 343 23.94 15.39 -3.31
CA ASP A 343 24.17 16.32 -4.42
C ASP A 343 24.57 17.73 -3.99
N LEU A 344 24.09 18.19 -2.84
CA LEU A 344 24.54 19.45 -2.24
C LEU A 344 25.95 19.34 -1.65
N THR A 345 26.33 18.15 -1.17
CA THR A 345 27.64 17.91 -0.56
C THR A 345 28.72 17.61 -1.61
N SER A 346 28.36 16.87 -2.65
CA SER A 346 29.27 16.44 -3.72
C SER A 346 28.51 16.49 -5.06
N PRO A 347 28.47 17.66 -5.71
CA PRO A 347 27.72 17.86 -6.95
C PRO A 347 28.21 16.92 -8.06
N MET A 348 27.27 16.27 -8.75
CA MET A 348 27.60 15.49 -9.94
C MET A 348 27.77 16.39 -11.16
N GLN A 349 28.77 16.10 -12.00
CA GLN A 349 28.78 16.62 -13.37
C GLN A 349 27.70 15.89 -14.16
N GLN A 350 26.89 16.63 -14.91
CA GLN A 350 25.83 16.05 -15.74
C GLN A 350 26.46 15.07 -16.74
N SER A 351 26.16 13.78 -16.59
CA SER A 351 26.55 12.78 -17.59
C SER A 351 25.63 12.88 -18.81
N PRO A 352 26.14 12.59 -20.03
CA PRO A 352 25.31 12.55 -21.21
C PRO A 352 24.15 11.56 -21.00
N LEU A 353 22.94 11.96 -21.41
CA LEU A 353 21.74 11.13 -21.34
C LEU A 353 21.97 9.81 -22.07
N THR A 354 22.04 8.69 -21.35
CA THR A 354 21.93 7.36 -21.97
C THR A 354 20.55 7.23 -22.63
N PRO A 355 20.46 6.55 -23.80
CA PRO A 355 19.19 6.34 -24.49
C PRO A 355 18.16 5.71 -23.56
N SER A 356 16.94 6.23 -23.55
CA SER A 356 15.82 5.57 -22.86
C SER A 356 15.53 4.24 -23.55
N SER A 357 15.34 3.18 -22.77
CA SER A 357 14.92 1.88 -23.32
C SER A 357 13.44 1.82 -23.67
N GLY A 358 12.69 2.93 -23.47
CA GLY A 358 11.26 3.02 -23.73
C GLY A 358 10.36 2.41 -22.65
N LEU A 359 10.94 2.01 -21.52
CA LEU A 359 10.23 1.41 -20.38
C LEU A 359 9.56 2.46 -19.48
N PRO A 360 8.50 2.10 -18.71
CA PRO A 360 8.04 2.91 -17.59
C PRO A 360 9.21 3.25 -16.66
N LEU A 361 9.34 4.51 -16.24
CA LEU A 361 10.44 5.03 -15.40
C LEU A 361 11.86 4.96 -15.98
N ASP A 362 12.10 4.51 -17.22
CA ASP A 362 13.43 4.59 -17.84
C ASP A 362 13.58 5.82 -18.75
N HIS A 363 13.07 6.96 -18.26
CA HIS A 363 13.37 8.28 -18.82
C HIS A 363 14.54 8.92 -18.06
N GLY A 364 15.02 10.07 -18.56
CA GLY A 364 16.10 10.82 -17.90
C GLY A 364 15.80 11.05 -16.40
N PRO A 365 16.84 11.03 -15.54
CA PRO A 365 16.66 11.25 -14.11
C PRO A 365 16.06 12.64 -13.86
N PRO A 366 15.28 12.83 -12.78
CA PRO A 366 14.72 14.13 -12.45
C PRO A 366 15.85 15.12 -12.18
N THR A 367 15.66 16.33 -12.65
CA THR A 367 16.54 17.46 -12.38
C THR A 367 16.51 17.81 -10.89
N ARG A 368 17.55 18.50 -10.41
CA ARG A 368 17.58 19.05 -9.04
C ARG A 368 16.34 19.89 -8.75
N PHE A 369 15.86 20.67 -9.72
CA PHE A 369 14.67 21.50 -9.58
C PHE A 369 13.41 20.66 -9.34
N GLU A 370 13.20 19.61 -10.15
CA GLU A 370 12.05 18.70 -9.99
C GLU A 370 12.10 17.96 -8.64
N ILE A 371 13.28 17.52 -8.20
CA ILE A 371 13.46 16.90 -6.87
C ILE A 371 13.08 17.88 -5.75
N VAL A 372 13.56 19.12 -5.84
CA VAL A 372 13.23 20.18 -4.87
C VAL A 372 11.73 20.45 -4.85
N GLU A 373 11.09 20.59 -6.01
CA GLU A 373 9.65 20.83 -6.11
C GLU A 373 8.86 19.67 -5.49
N ALA A 374 9.22 18.41 -5.81
CA ALA A 374 8.59 17.23 -5.24
C ALA A 374 8.71 17.21 -3.71
N LEU A 375 9.89 17.53 -3.17
CA LEU A 375 10.14 17.61 -1.73
C LEU A 375 9.38 18.75 -1.05
N GLN A 376 9.25 19.93 -1.67
CA GLN A 376 8.46 21.04 -1.12
C GLN A 376 6.98 20.69 -1.00
N ASN A 377 6.42 20.03 -2.02
CA ASN A 377 5.06 19.54 -2.00
C ASN A 377 4.87 18.47 -0.91
N ALA A 378 5.75 17.47 -0.87
CA ALA A 378 5.71 16.42 0.14
C ALA A 378 5.86 16.99 1.56
N HIS A 379 6.73 17.98 1.77
CA HIS A 379 6.90 18.65 3.07
C HIS A 379 5.58 19.26 3.56
N THR A 380 4.83 19.92 2.68
CA THR A 380 3.53 20.51 3.04
C THR A 380 2.53 19.45 3.51
N ILE A 381 2.52 18.28 2.87
CA ILE A 381 1.67 17.15 3.22
C ILE A 381 2.12 16.54 4.55
N TRP A 382 3.42 16.25 4.70
CA TRP A 382 3.97 15.66 5.93
C TRP A 382 3.85 16.58 7.14
N MET A 383 3.97 17.89 6.96
CA MET A 383 3.73 18.86 8.04
C MET A 383 2.30 18.78 8.57
N LYS A 384 1.30 18.58 7.71
CA LYS A 384 -0.10 18.38 8.14
C LYS A 384 -0.27 17.06 8.86
N ALA A 385 0.29 15.98 8.31
CA ALA A 385 0.23 14.64 8.89
C ALA A 385 0.99 14.54 10.24
N SER A 386 2.02 15.37 10.46
CA SER A 386 2.86 15.37 11.68
C SER A 386 2.11 15.59 12.99
N LYS A 387 0.88 16.12 12.92
CA LYS A 387 -0.02 16.28 14.07
C LYS A 387 -0.50 14.94 14.63
N ARG A 388 -0.62 13.92 13.77
CA ARG A 388 -1.18 12.60 14.09
C ARG A 388 -0.20 11.44 13.88
N SER A 389 0.90 11.68 13.17
CA SER A 389 1.94 10.68 12.85
C SER A 389 3.32 11.13 13.31
N HIS A 390 4.03 10.25 14.04
CA HIS A 390 5.40 10.49 14.46
C HIS A 390 6.39 10.29 13.29
N GLU A 391 6.12 9.34 12.40
CA GLU A 391 6.93 9.09 11.20
C GLU A 391 6.90 10.30 10.25
N ALA A 392 5.71 10.86 10.01
CA ALA A 392 5.55 12.09 9.23
C ALA A 392 6.31 13.27 9.84
N ARG A 393 6.33 13.39 11.17
CA ARG A 393 7.09 14.45 11.86
C ARG A 393 8.59 14.34 11.62
N LYS A 394 9.14 13.12 11.68
CA LYS A 394 10.56 12.86 11.40
C LYS A 394 10.92 13.20 9.96
N VAL A 395 10.12 12.74 9.00
CA VAL A 395 10.38 13.00 7.58
C VAL A 395 10.20 14.49 7.24
N ALA A 396 9.18 15.17 7.76
CA ALA A 396 9.02 16.60 7.58
C ALA A 396 10.26 17.38 8.07
N ALA A 397 10.82 17.00 9.23
CA ALA A 397 12.05 17.61 9.75
C ALA A 397 13.27 17.35 8.84
N ALA A 398 13.40 16.13 8.30
CA ALA A 398 14.48 15.78 7.36
C ALA A 398 14.37 16.55 6.03
N VAL A 399 13.16 16.66 5.47
CA VAL A 399 12.91 17.43 4.26
C VAL A 399 13.23 18.91 4.48
N ARG A 400 12.79 19.48 5.60
CA ARG A 400 13.12 20.87 5.94
C ARG A 400 14.62 21.11 6.04
N LEU A 401 15.36 20.17 6.64
CA LEU A 401 16.83 20.27 6.76
C LEU A 401 17.49 20.35 5.38
N VAL A 402 17.16 19.43 4.47
CA VAL A 402 17.79 19.38 3.14
C VAL A 402 17.37 20.57 2.27
N LEU A 403 16.11 21.02 2.35
CA LEU A 403 15.64 22.20 1.62
C LEU A 403 16.35 23.48 2.09
N ASN A 404 16.59 23.64 3.39
CA ASN A 404 17.36 24.77 3.93
C ASN A 404 18.83 24.76 3.48
N LYS A 405 19.41 23.57 3.23
CA LYS A 405 20.75 23.47 2.64
C LYS A 405 20.75 23.86 1.16
N ALA A 406 19.69 23.51 0.43
CA ALA A 406 19.54 23.85 -0.99
C ALA A 406 19.33 25.35 -1.21
N TYR A 407 18.64 26.02 -0.28
CA TYR A 407 18.39 27.47 -0.29
C TYR A 407 18.72 28.07 1.09
N PRO A 408 20.00 28.37 1.36
CA PRO A 408 20.39 29.09 2.56
C PRO A 408 19.64 30.44 2.61
N SER A 409 19.22 30.86 3.80
CA SER A 409 18.35 32.04 4.04
C SER A 409 18.87 33.39 3.50
N THR A 410 19.99 33.42 2.79
CA THR A 410 20.56 34.56 2.08
C THR A 410 19.96 34.80 0.68
N ASP A 411 19.20 33.86 0.12
CA ASP A 411 18.61 33.97 -1.24
C ASP A 411 17.07 33.91 -1.28
N ILE A 412 16.38 34.33 -0.21
CA ILE A 412 14.89 34.41 -0.21
C ILE A 412 14.46 35.82 -0.66
N PRO A 413 13.84 35.99 -1.84
CA PRO A 413 13.09 37.22 -2.14
C PRO A 413 11.99 37.38 -1.09
N GLN A 414 11.81 38.60 -0.57
CA GLN A 414 10.95 38.96 0.57
C GLN A 414 9.45 38.53 0.49
N SER A 415 9.01 37.81 -0.53
CA SER A 415 7.63 37.34 -0.68
C SER A 415 7.33 35.97 -0.04
N GLN A 416 8.32 35.21 0.44
CA GLN A 416 8.10 33.90 1.09
C GLN A 416 8.83 33.79 2.43
N SER A 417 8.42 34.59 3.41
CA SER A 417 8.80 34.31 4.81
C SER A 417 7.90 33.19 5.33
N TRP A 418 8.50 32.06 5.70
CA TRP A 418 7.82 30.95 6.35
C TRP A 418 7.33 31.41 7.74
N SER A 419 6.02 31.50 7.92
CA SER A 419 5.41 31.81 9.20
C SER A 419 5.68 30.70 10.21
N LYS A 420 6.08 31.13 11.41
CA LYS A 420 6.47 30.32 12.58
C LYS A 420 5.42 29.33 13.04
#